data_AF-A0A9N9HK80-F1
#
_entry.id   AF-A0A9N9HK80-F1
#
_cell.length_a   1.000
_cell.length_b   1.000
_cell.length_c   1.000
_cell.angle_alpha   90.00
_cell.angle_beta   90.00
_cell.angle_gamma   90.00
#
_symmetry.space_group_name_H-M   'P 1'
#
loop_
_entity.id
_entity.type
_entity.pdbx_description
1 polymer ?
#
loop_
_entity_poly.entity_id
_entity_poly.type
_entity_poly.pdbx_seq_one_letter_code
_entity_poly.pdbx_strand_id
1 'polypeptide(L)'
;MQAVSTTDLDDEFVEETAESVRKIYKKLEPKYIGHLKMNGLSFAKFLTDCVEKMNDPENNAHLSIPNEYETVIQYVAQNMRDKCLGLYRKALEKLAESIPMPWNEFTAIHQTIFEAVTKEYVGNLIGTLKQIDGFKESFQRDMEEAKKPYQDRNSKEL
;
A
#
# COMPACT_ATOMS: atom_id res chain seq x y z
N MET A 1 5.84 36.17 17.17
CA MET A 1 7.26 35.82 17.37
C MET A 1 8.01 36.20 16.11
N GLN A 2 9.01 37.07 16.21
CA GLN A 2 9.95 37.29 15.10
C GLN A 2 10.92 36.11 15.06
N ALA A 3 11.24 35.64 13.85
CA ALA A 3 12.27 34.63 13.66
C ALA A 3 13.64 35.24 14.01
N VAL A 4 14.39 34.59 14.89
CA VAL A 4 15.78 34.95 15.20
C VAL A 4 16.66 34.38 14.11
N SER A 5 17.60 35.18 13.57
CA SER A 5 18.53 34.68 12.56
C SER A 5 19.49 33.67 13.20
N THR A 6 19.88 32.62 12.47
CA THR A 6 20.91 31.68 12.94
C THR A 6 22.24 32.37 13.23
N THR A 7 22.52 33.52 12.58
CA THR A 7 23.71 34.36 12.83
C THR A 7 23.69 35.10 14.16
N ASP A 8 22.51 35.20 14.79
CA ASP A 8 22.32 35.89 16.07
C ASP A 8 22.33 34.87 17.23
N LEU A 9 22.52 33.58 16.91
CA LEU A 9 22.62 32.50 17.88
C LEU A 9 24.09 32.26 18.23
N ASP A 10 24.31 31.69 19.41
CA ASP A 10 25.63 31.26 19.84
C ASP A 10 26.20 30.17 18.91
N ASP A 11 27.48 30.30 18.55
CA ASP A 11 28.14 29.41 17.59
C ASP A 11 28.20 27.95 18.08
N GLU A 12 28.42 27.74 19.39
CA GLU A 12 28.44 26.41 19.99
C GLU A 12 27.05 25.77 19.92
N PHE A 13 25.99 26.54 20.21
CA PHE A 13 24.60 26.06 20.03
C PHE A 13 24.29 25.66 18.59
N VAL A 14 24.73 26.45 17.61
CA VAL A 14 24.52 26.15 16.18
C VAL A 14 25.27 24.87 15.79
N GLU A 15 26.52 24.72 16.23
CA GLU A 15 27.33 23.53 15.97
C GLU A 15 26.71 22.26 16.57
N GLU A 16 26.35 22.29 17.86
CA GLU A 16 25.75 21.16 18.56
C GLU A 16 24.40 20.76 17.96
N THR A 17 23.57 21.75 17.60
CA THR A 17 22.27 21.51 16.95
C THR A 17 22.49 20.85 15.59
N ALA A 18 23.39 21.38 14.76
CA ALA A 18 23.70 20.80 13.47
C ALA A 18 24.25 19.38 13.60
N GLU A 19 25.12 19.12 14.58
CA GLU A 19 25.66 17.80 14.85
C GLU A 19 24.58 16.82 15.32
N SER A 20 23.70 17.25 16.23
CA SER A 20 22.56 16.47 16.72
C SER A 20 21.59 16.10 15.61
N VAL A 21 21.24 17.06 14.76
CA VAL A 21 20.40 16.82 13.58
C VAL A 21 21.07 15.82 12.64
N ARG A 22 22.36 15.99 12.32
CA ARG A 22 23.10 15.01 11.50
C ARG A 22 23.11 13.62 12.13
N LYS A 23 23.26 13.50 13.44
CA LYS A 23 23.23 12.21 14.16
C LYS A 23 21.89 11.50 13.98
N ILE A 24 20.78 12.24 14.03
CA ILE A 24 19.43 11.71 13.76
C ILE A 24 19.32 11.24 12.30
N TYR A 25 19.68 12.10 11.33
CA TYR A 25 19.58 11.75 9.90
C TYR A 25 20.47 10.58 9.49
N LYS A 26 21.63 10.40 10.14
CA LYS A 26 22.52 9.26 9.91
C LYS A 26 21.96 7.91 10.39
N LYS A 27 20.97 7.91 11.30
CA LYS A 27 20.41 6.71 11.93
C LYS A 27 18.89 6.64 11.76
N LEU A 28 18.39 7.19 10.65
CA LEU A 28 16.97 7.35 10.43
C LEU A 28 16.34 6.01 10.06
N GLU A 29 15.81 5.33 11.06
CA GLU A 29 15.11 4.07 10.88
C GLU A 29 13.66 4.30 10.44
N PRO A 30 13.11 3.44 9.56
CA PRO A 30 11.69 3.48 9.25
C PRO A 30 10.82 3.30 10.49
N LYS A 31 9.58 3.77 10.43
CA LYS A 31 8.57 3.42 11.42
C LYS A 31 8.08 1.99 11.15
N TYR A 32 7.98 1.19 12.21
CA TYR A 32 7.48 -0.17 12.13
C TYR A 32 6.24 -0.38 13.00
N ILE A 33 5.41 -1.32 12.56
CA ILE A 33 4.37 -2.00 13.33
C ILE A 33 4.78 -3.46 13.44
N GLY A 34 5.12 -3.91 14.66
CA GLY A 34 5.82 -5.17 14.82
C GLY A 34 7.10 -5.21 13.99
N HIS A 35 7.17 -6.12 13.02
CA HIS A 35 8.30 -6.28 12.09
C HIS A 35 8.08 -5.61 10.72
N LEU A 36 6.98 -4.89 10.52
CA LEU A 36 6.54 -4.39 9.22
C LEU A 36 6.78 -2.90 9.08
N LYS A 37 7.43 -2.50 7.99
CA LYS A 37 7.69 -1.10 7.67
C LYS A 37 6.39 -0.39 7.27
N MET A 38 6.10 0.73 7.91
CA MET A 38 4.96 1.57 7.57
C MET A 38 5.31 2.51 6.42
N ASN A 39 4.39 2.61 5.45
CA ASN A 39 4.35 3.71 4.50
C ASN A 39 3.43 4.84 5.01
N GLY A 40 3.41 5.98 4.32
CA GLY A 40 2.60 7.14 4.74
C GLY A 40 1.10 6.81 4.89
N LEU A 41 0.55 5.95 4.03
CA LEU A 41 -0.86 5.54 4.10
C LEU A 41 -1.16 4.74 5.36
N SER A 42 -0.34 3.73 5.65
CA SER A 42 -0.48 2.92 6.87
C SER A 42 -0.29 3.75 8.14
N PHE A 43 0.60 4.76 8.11
CA PHE A 43 0.85 5.64 9.24
C PHE A 43 -0.30 6.61 9.50
N ALA A 44 -0.88 7.19 8.45
CA ALA A 44 -2.07 8.00 8.58
C ALA A 44 -3.23 7.21 9.19
N LYS A 45 -3.51 6.00 8.68
CA LYS A 45 -4.58 5.14 9.23
C LYS A 45 -4.35 4.80 10.70
N PHE A 46 -3.12 4.44 11.06
CA PHE A 46 -2.78 4.15 12.46
C PHE A 46 -3.05 5.34 13.39
N LEU A 47 -2.64 6.55 12.99
CA LEU A 47 -2.89 7.76 13.78
C LEU A 47 -4.38 8.06 13.89
N THR A 48 -5.14 7.92 12.80
CA THR A 48 -6.61 8.06 12.82
C THR A 48 -7.23 7.11 13.84
N ASP A 49 -6.85 5.83 13.82
CA ASP A 49 -7.41 4.82 14.72
C ASP A 49 -7.10 5.11 16.19
N CYS A 50 -5.88 5.57 16.47
CA CYS A 50 -5.50 6.00 17.80
C CYS A 50 -6.34 7.20 18.26
N VAL A 51 -6.51 8.22 17.42
CA VAL A 51 -7.29 9.43 17.76
C VAL A 51 -8.77 9.11 17.95
N GLU A 52 -9.37 8.30 17.09
CA GLU A 52 -10.77 7.86 17.21
C GLU A 52 -10.99 7.13 18.53
N LYS A 53 -10.07 6.21 18.88
CA LYS A 53 -10.18 5.42 20.12
C LYS A 53 -9.96 6.25 21.39
N MET A 54 -9.03 7.20 21.36
CA MET A 54 -8.83 8.13 22.48
C MET A 54 -10.03 9.04 22.73
N ASN A 55 -10.85 9.29 21.70
CA ASN A 55 -12.06 10.10 21.79
C ASN A 55 -13.32 9.24 22.02
N ASP A 56 -13.20 7.92 22.14
CA ASP A 56 -14.33 7.03 22.42
C ASP A 56 -14.73 7.15 23.91
N PRO A 57 -15.89 7.73 24.23
CA PRO A 57 -16.32 7.95 25.60
C PRO A 57 -16.50 6.65 26.40
N GLU A 58 -16.69 5.51 25.73
CA GLU A 58 -16.84 4.19 26.36
C GLU A 58 -15.50 3.44 26.55
N ASN A 59 -14.42 3.85 25.86
CA ASN A 59 -13.11 3.16 25.87
C ASN A 59 -11.91 4.08 26.23
N ASN A 60 -12.17 5.25 26.82
CA ASN A 60 -11.25 6.36 27.13
C ASN A 60 -9.88 6.04 27.80
N ALA A 61 -9.54 4.79 28.13
CA ALA A 61 -8.33 4.46 28.88
C ALA A 61 -7.37 3.46 28.21
N HIS A 62 -7.74 2.75 27.13
CA HIS A 62 -6.93 1.63 26.66
C HIS A 62 -6.73 1.60 25.14
N LEU A 63 -5.65 2.25 24.68
CA LEU A 63 -5.03 1.94 23.39
C LEU A 63 -4.48 0.51 23.42
N SER A 64 -5.30 -0.47 23.02
CA SER A 64 -4.87 -1.86 22.87
C SER A 64 -4.32 -2.10 21.48
N ILE A 65 -3.05 -1.75 21.34
CA ILE A 65 -2.21 -1.73 20.13
C ILE A 65 -2.39 -2.93 19.15
N PRO A 66 -2.73 -4.17 19.56
CA PRO A 66 -2.95 -5.27 18.61
C PRO A 66 -4.16 -5.13 17.67
N ASN A 67 -5.26 -4.52 18.12
CA ASN A 67 -6.48 -4.45 17.30
C ASN A 67 -6.37 -3.39 16.19
N GLU A 68 -5.71 -2.27 16.46
CA GLU A 68 -5.50 -1.20 15.46
C GLU A 68 -4.50 -1.60 14.37
N TYR A 69 -3.72 -2.68 14.59
CA TYR A 69 -2.88 -3.24 13.54
C TYR A 69 -3.67 -4.04 12.52
N GLU A 70 -4.68 -4.78 12.96
CA GLU A 70 -5.53 -5.53 12.04
C GLU A 70 -6.32 -4.58 11.13
N THR A 71 -6.83 -3.48 11.67
CA THR A 71 -7.55 -2.46 10.89
C THR A 71 -6.65 -1.79 9.87
N VAL A 72 -5.40 -1.49 10.24
CA VAL A 72 -4.40 -0.90 9.31
C VAL A 72 -4.01 -1.89 8.22
N ILE A 73 -3.81 -3.17 8.55
CA ILE A 73 -3.52 -4.24 7.59
C ILE A 73 -4.64 -4.38 6.56
N GLN A 74 -5.88 -4.49 7.02
CA GLN A 74 -7.05 -4.61 6.16
C GLN A 74 -7.24 -3.37 5.28
N TYR A 75 -7.07 -2.18 5.85
CA TYR A 75 -7.18 -0.92 5.13
C TYR A 75 -6.16 -0.80 3.99
N VAL A 76 -4.89 -1.12 4.25
CA VAL A 76 -3.84 -1.12 3.22
C VAL A 76 -4.16 -2.15 2.14
N ALA A 77 -4.58 -3.36 2.54
CA ALA A 77 -4.92 -4.42 1.59
C ALA A 77 -6.08 -4.06 0.68
N GLN A 78 -7.11 -3.37 1.20
CA GLN A 78 -8.25 -2.92 0.40
C GLN A 78 -7.87 -1.76 -0.53
N ASN A 79 -7.15 -0.75 -0.03
CA ASN A 79 -6.73 0.38 -0.85
C ASN A 79 -5.82 -0.08 -2.01
N MET A 80 -4.86 -0.95 -1.71
CA MET A 80 -4.01 -1.54 -2.74
C MET A 80 -4.80 -2.43 -3.71
N ARG A 81 -5.85 -3.11 -3.26
CA ARG A 81 -6.72 -3.94 -4.11
C ARG A 81 -7.42 -3.05 -5.13
N ASP A 82 -8.05 -1.98 -4.68
CA ASP A 82 -8.79 -1.06 -5.55
C ASP A 82 -7.86 -0.42 -6.60
N LYS A 83 -6.68 0.04 -6.17
CA LYS A 83 -5.65 0.58 -7.06
C LYS A 83 -5.21 -0.45 -8.11
N CYS A 84 -4.83 -1.66 -7.67
CA CYS A 84 -4.25 -2.66 -8.55
C CYS A 84 -5.29 -3.28 -9.48
N LEU A 85 -6.52 -3.48 -9.01
CA LEU A 85 -7.62 -3.96 -9.85
C LEU A 85 -7.98 -2.92 -10.92
N GLY A 86 -7.90 -1.62 -10.59
CA GLY A 86 -8.02 -0.55 -11.57
C GLY A 86 -6.93 -0.59 -12.65
N LEU A 87 -5.67 -0.83 -12.26
CA LEU A 87 -4.57 -1.00 -13.22
C LEU A 87 -4.77 -2.22 -14.12
N TYR A 88 -5.19 -3.35 -13.53
CA TYR A 88 -5.48 -4.58 -14.26
C TYR A 88 -6.59 -4.38 -15.29
N ARG A 89 -7.71 -3.76 -14.90
CA ARG A 89 -8.84 -3.47 -15.79
C ARG A 89 -8.42 -2.58 -16.96
N LYS A 90 -7.67 -1.50 -16.71
CA LYS A 90 -7.13 -0.63 -17.77
C LYS A 90 -6.22 -1.38 -18.75
N ALA A 91 -5.42 -2.31 -18.25
CA ALA A 91 -4.57 -3.15 -19.10
C ALA A 91 -5.40 -4.12 -19.96
N LEU A 92 -6.49 -4.69 -19.41
CA LEU A 92 -7.44 -5.51 -20.17
C LEU A 92 -8.23 -4.70 -21.21
N GLU A 93 -8.64 -3.47 -20.89
CA GLU A 93 -9.29 -2.56 -21.84
C GLU A 93 -8.38 -2.32 -23.06
N LYS A 94 -7.09 -2.07 -22.82
CA LYS A 94 -6.10 -1.93 -23.89
C LYS A 94 -5.91 -3.23 -24.69
N LEU A 95 -5.87 -4.38 -24.02
CA LEU A 95 -5.84 -5.69 -24.70
C LEU A 95 -7.05 -5.87 -25.61
N ALA A 96 -8.23 -5.39 -25.20
CA ALA A 96 -9.48 -5.51 -25.95
C ALA A 96 -9.51 -4.75 -27.27
N GLU A 97 -8.60 -3.79 -27.48
CA GLU A 97 -8.41 -3.11 -28.76
C GLU A 97 -7.82 -4.04 -29.83
N SER A 98 -7.19 -5.15 -29.41
CA SER A 98 -6.51 -6.11 -30.29
C SER A 98 -7.26 -7.45 -30.42
N ILE A 99 -8.47 -7.56 -29.86
CA ILE A 99 -9.35 -8.72 -29.99
C ILE A 99 -10.15 -8.59 -31.31
N PRO A 100 -10.38 -9.68 -32.08
CA PRO A 100 -9.98 -11.07 -31.81
C PRO A 100 -8.48 -11.34 -32.05
N MET A 101 -7.91 -12.22 -31.24
CA MET A 101 -6.51 -12.66 -31.36
C MET A 101 -6.33 -14.14 -31.02
N PRO A 102 -5.27 -14.81 -31.53
CA PRO A 102 -4.95 -16.19 -31.19
C PRO A 102 -4.85 -16.43 -29.66
N TRP A 103 -5.38 -17.57 -29.20
CA TRP A 103 -5.45 -17.88 -27.77
C TRP A 103 -4.09 -17.93 -27.06
N ASN A 104 -3.05 -18.38 -27.75
CA ASN A 104 -1.69 -18.38 -27.24
C ASN A 104 -1.19 -16.95 -26.97
N GLU A 105 -1.51 -16.01 -27.86
CA GLU A 105 -1.15 -14.60 -27.72
C GLU A 105 -1.96 -13.94 -26.60
N PHE A 106 -3.28 -14.13 -26.57
CA PHE A 106 -4.15 -13.63 -25.49
C PHE A 106 -3.63 -14.10 -24.12
N THR A 107 -3.36 -15.40 -23.99
CA THR A 107 -2.89 -16.00 -22.73
C THR A 107 -1.54 -15.43 -22.30
N ALA A 108 -0.61 -15.24 -23.24
CA ALA A 108 0.71 -14.71 -22.93
C ALA A 108 0.67 -13.24 -22.46
N ILE A 109 -0.11 -12.39 -23.15
CA ILE A 109 -0.27 -10.98 -22.77
C ILE A 109 -0.99 -10.89 -21.42
N HIS A 110 -2.09 -11.63 -21.26
CA HIS A 110 -2.81 -11.69 -19.99
C HIS A 110 -1.89 -12.10 -18.83
N GLN A 111 -1.11 -13.17 -18.99
CA GLN A 111 -0.22 -13.67 -17.94
C GLN A 111 0.79 -12.60 -17.51
N THR A 112 1.35 -11.88 -18.48
CA THR A 112 2.29 -10.77 -18.21
C THR A 112 1.64 -9.67 -17.37
N ILE A 113 0.41 -9.26 -17.74
CA ILE A 113 -0.36 -8.26 -16.98
C ILE A 113 -0.67 -8.77 -15.57
N PHE A 114 -1.14 -10.01 -15.46
CA PHE A 114 -1.54 -10.64 -14.22
C PHE A 114 -0.39 -10.74 -13.21
N GLU A 115 0.79 -11.16 -13.66
CA GLU A 115 1.99 -11.26 -12.83
C GLU A 115 2.49 -9.88 -12.37
N ALA A 116 2.53 -8.91 -13.29
CA ALA A 116 2.97 -7.56 -12.98
C ALA A 116 2.07 -6.91 -11.92
N VAL A 117 0.76 -7.01 -12.07
CA VAL A 117 -0.20 -6.44 -11.12
C VAL A 117 -0.20 -7.22 -9.79
N THR A 118 -0.09 -8.55 -9.82
CA THR A 118 0.05 -9.35 -8.58
C THR A 118 1.27 -8.92 -7.78
N LYS A 119 2.41 -8.73 -8.46
CA LYS A 119 3.66 -8.32 -7.82
C LYS A 119 3.54 -6.92 -7.19
N GLU A 120 2.95 -5.97 -7.91
CA GLU A 120 2.68 -4.62 -7.40
C GLU A 120 1.75 -4.66 -6.17
N TYR A 121 0.69 -5.47 -6.20
CA TYR A 121 -0.22 -5.61 -5.07
C TYR A 121 0.51 -6.16 -3.84
N VAL A 122 1.12 -7.34 -3.96
CA VAL A 122 1.79 -8.04 -2.84
C VAL A 122 2.96 -7.23 -2.29
N GLY A 123 3.75 -6.58 -3.15
CA GLY A 123 4.92 -5.80 -2.73
C GLY A 123 4.58 -4.58 -1.87
N ASN A 124 3.32 -4.15 -1.85
CA ASN A 124 2.83 -3.02 -1.05
C ASN A 124 1.93 -3.44 0.12
N LEU A 125 1.71 -4.74 0.32
CA LEU A 125 0.96 -5.24 1.46
C LEU A 125 1.77 -5.20 2.75
N ILE A 126 1.04 -5.13 3.85
CA ILE A 126 1.55 -5.34 5.20
C ILE A 126 0.73 -6.45 5.84
N GLY A 127 1.32 -7.21 6.75
CA GLY A 127 0.65 -8.29 7.49
C GLY A 127 1.59 -9.48 7.69
N THR A 128 1.10 -10.49 8.40
CA THR A 128 1.78 -11.79 8.46
C THR A 128 1.78 -12.46 7.09
N LEU A 129 2.71 -13.40 6.85
CA LEU A 129 2.74 -14.19 5.61
C LEU A 129 1.38 -14.81 5.28
N LYS A 130 0.70 -15.37 6.30
CA LYS A 130 -0.64 -15.95 6.15
C LYS A 130 -1.69 -14.93 5.71
N GLN A 131 -1.66 -13.70 6.24
CA GLN A 131 -2.57 -12.64 5.82
C GLN A 131 -2.28 -12.20 4.39
N ILE A 132 -1.00 -11.99 4.06
CA ILE A 132 -0.56 -11.61 2.72
C ILE A 132 -0.99 -12.66 1.69
N ASP A 133 -0.78 -13.95 1.97
CA ASP A 133 -1.21 -15.03 1.10
C ASP A 133 -2.74 -15.05 0.92
N GLY A 134 -3.51 -14.89 2.00
CA GLY A 134 -4.97 -14.78 1.93
C GLY A 134 -5.46 -13.60 1.09
N PHE A 135 -4.83 -12.43 1.24
CA PHE A 135 -5.15 -11.26 0.41
C PHE A 135 -4.79 -11.48 -1.06
N LYS A 136 -3.61 -12.07 -1.34
CA LYS A 136 -3.15 -12.41 -2.68
C LYS A 136 -4.13 -13.35 -3.38
N GLU A 137 -4.51 -14.46 -2.74
CA GLU A 137 -5.45 -15.42 -3.32
C GLU A 137 -6.80 -14.77 -3.64
N SER A 138 -7.31 -13.96 -2.70
CA SER A 138 -8.54 -13.22 -2.91
C SER A 138 -8.43 -12.21 -4.06
N PHE A 139 -7.30 -11.53 -4.19
CA PHE A 139 -7.08 -10.57 -5.27
C PHE A 139 -6.95 -11.25 -6.65
N GLN A 140 -6.27 -12.39 -6.70
CA GLN A 140 -6.11 -13.18 -7.93
C GLN A 140 -7.46 -13.71 -8.43
N ARG A 141 -8.38 -14.09 -7.54
CA ARG A 141 -9.76 -14.43 -7.93
C ARG A 141 -10.51 -13.26 -8.58
N ASP A 142 -10.38 -12.06 -8.05
CA ASP A 142 -11.01 -10.87 -8.64
C ASP A 142 -10.47 -10.56 -10.04
N MET A 143 -9.16 -10.74 -10.27
CA MET A 143 -8.56 -10.59 -11.59
C MET A 143 -9.07 -11.64 -12.58
N GLU A 144 -9.15 -12.90 -12.15
CA GLU A 144 -9.72 -13.98 -12.95
C GLU A 144 -11.19 -13.71 -13.32
N GLU A 145 -11.99 -13.16 -12.40
CA GLU A 145 -13.36 -12.73 -12.70
C GLU A 145 -13.40 -11.59 -13.71
N ALA A 146 -12.56 -10.57 -13.53
CA ALA A 146 -12.50 -9.40 -14.41
C ALA A 146 -12.03 -9.75 -15.84
N LYS A 147 -11.32 -10.86 -16.02
CA LYS A 147 -10.86 -11.36 -17.33
C LYS A 147 -11.98 -11.96 -18.18
N LYS A 148 -12.99 -12.59 -17.56
CA LYS A 148 -14.02 -13.39 -18.26
C LYS A 148 -14.69 -12.67 -19.44
N PRO A 149 -15.13 -11.40 -19.34
CA PRO A 149 -15.80 -10.72 -20.46
C PRO A 149 -14.92 -10.61 -21.71
N TYR A 150 -13.61 -10.47 -21.52
CA TYR A 150 -12.65 -10.38 -22.63
C TYR A 150 -12.40 -11.74 -23.28
N GLN A 151 -12.41 -12.83 -22.48
CA GLN A 151 -12.35 -14.19 -23.01
C GLN A 151 -13.59 -14.52 -23.84
N ASP A 152 -14.77 -14.16 -23.35
CA ASP A 152 -16.02 -14.36 -24.07
C ASP A 152 -16.04 -13.60 -25.39
N ARG A 153 -15.54 -12.35 -25.39
CA ARG A 153 -15.42 -11.55 -26.61
C ARG A 153 -14.44 -12.16 -27.61
N ASN A 154 -13.25 -12.57 -27.15
CA ASN A 154 -12.26 -13.24 -28.00
C ASN A 154 -12.78 -14.54 -28.61
N SER A 155 -13.60 -15.30 -27.86
CA SER A 155 -14.21 -16.55 -28.33
C SER A 155 -15.29 -16.36 -29.40
N LYS A 156 -16.02 -15.24 -29.37
CA LYS A 156 -17.14 -14.97 -30.28
C LYS A 156 -16.69 -14.35 -31.61
N GLU A 157 -15.57 -13.64 -31.58
CA GLU A 157 -15.02 -12.90 -32.72
C GLU A 157 -13.94 -13.71 -33.49
N LEU A 158 -13.47 -14.85 -32.93
CA LEU A 158 -12.64 -15.87 -33.60
C LEU A 158 -13.51 -16.91 -34.33
#